data_AF-H7GE47-F1
#
_entry.id   AF-H7GE47-F1
#
_cell.length_a   1.000
_cell.length_b   1.000
_cell.length_c   1.000
_cell.angle_alpha   90.00
_cell.angle_beta   90.00
_cell.angle_gamma   90.00
#
_symmetry.space_group_name_H-M   'P 1'
#
loop_
_entity.id
_entity.type
_entity.pdbx_description
1 polymer ?
#
loop_
_entity_poly.entity_id
_entity_poly.type
_entity_poly.pdbx_seq_one_letter_code
_entity_poly.pdbx_strand_id
1 'polypeptide(L)'
;MKRLKLEDLRRIARSHFDDLRVERLEGSLRWEASGRHRYYQTLWAATGRTEREALENLLGLPTDKSDFSPYNAVEELLNGRSS
;
A
#
# COMPACT_ATOMS: atom_id res chain seq x y z
N MET A 1 6.77 5.62 14.07
CA MET A 1 7.26 4.27 13.71
C MET A 1 8.49 4.39 12.83
N LYS A 2 9.51 3.54 13.02
CA LYS A 2 10.74 3.58 12.21
C LYS A 2 10.43 3.08 10.80
N ARG A 3 10.71 3.89 9.78
CA ARG A 3 10.43 3.57 8.37
C ARG A 3 11.25 2.34 7.93
N LEU A 4 10.58 1.32 7.37
CA LEU A 4 11.23 0.11 6.89
C LEU A 4 12.10 0.42 5.65
N LYS A 5 13.22 -0.31 5.50
CA LYS A 5 14.00 -0.24 4.27
C LYS A 5 13.26 -0.96 3.14
N LEU A 6 13.53 -0.58 1.89
CA LEU A 6 12.88 -1.21 0.73
C LEU A 6 13.17 -2.72 0.67
N GLU A 7 14.37 -3.13 1.03
CA GLU A 7 14.76 -4.55 1.10
C GLU A 7 13.93 -5.32 2.13
N ASP A 8 13.63 -4.70 3.28
CA ASP A 8 12.77 -5.31 4.30
C ASP A 8 11.33 -5.47 3.80
N LEU A 9 10.78 -4.47 3.11
CA LEU A 9 9.46 -4.55 2.49
C LEU A 9 9.39 -5.69 1.47
N ARG A 10 10.39 -5.82 0.60
CA ARG A 10 10.47 -6.92 -0.36
C ARG A 10 10.56 -8.28 0.33
N ARG A 11 11.36 -8.38 1.41
CA ARG A 11 11.51 -9.62 2.18
C ARG A 11 10.19 -10.05 2.82
N ILE A 12 9.47 -9.11 3.44
CA ILE A 12 8.15 -9.35 4.02
C ILE A 12 7.15 -9.75 2.91
N ALA A 13 7.11 -9.01 1.79
CA ALA A 13 6.23 -9.37 0.67
C ALA A 13 6.48 -10.80 0.15
N ARG A 14 7.75 -11.22 0.03
CA ARG A 14 8.10 -12.60 -0.37
C ARG A 14 7.70 -13.67 0.65
N SER A 15 7.53 -13.33 1.93
CA SER A 15 7.05 -14.30 2.92
C SER A 15 5.53 -14.50 2.85
N HIS A 16 4.79 -13.49 2.38
CA HIS A 16 3.32 -13.52 2.30
C HIS A 16 2.77 -13.90 0.92
N PHE A 17 3.49 -13.58 -0.15
CA PHE A 17 3.04 -13.77 -1.53
C PHE A 17 3.95 -14.72 -2.31
N ASP A 18 3.34 -15.68 -2.99
CA ASP A 18 3.97 -16.44 -4.06
C ASP A 18 3.97 -15.66 -5.36
N ASP A 19 4.94 -15.96 -6.23
CA ASP A 19 5.10 -15.31 -7.53
C ASP A 19 5.12 -13.77 -7.46
N LEU A 20 5.69 -13.22 -6.38
CA LEU A 20 5.76 -11.77 -6.17
C LEU A 20 6.46 -11.09 -7.35
N ARG A 21 5.74 -10.17 -8.01
CA ARG A 21 6.24 -9.28 -9.06
C ARG A 21 6.11 -7.84 -8.61
N VAL A 22 7.12 -7.05 -8.94
CA VAL A 22 7.09 -5.60 -8.72
C VAL A 22 7.68 -4.95 -9.95
N GLU A 23 6.86 -4.21 -10.68
CA GLU A 23 7.26 -3.64 -11.96
C GLU A 23 6.62 -2.28 -12.19
N ARG A 24 7.21 -1.54 -13.12
CA ARG A 24 6.66 -0.26 -13.56
C ARG A 24 5.65 -0.54 -14.66
N LEU A 25 4.44 -0.03 -14.51
CA LEU A 25 3.38 -0.23 -15.50
C LEU A 25 3.74 0.52 -16.79
N GLU A 26 3.68 -0.20 -17.92
CA GLU A 26 4.01 0.34 -19.24
C GLU A 26 3.15 1.56 -19.57
N GLY A 27 3.78 2.60 -20.12
CA GLY A 27 3.10 3.86 -20.43
C GLY A 27 2.70 4.69 -19.20
N SER A 28 3.11 4.31 -17.98
CA SER A 28 2.76 5.04 -16.75
C SER A 28 3.96 5.40 -15.87
N LEU A 29 3.76 6.41 -15.01
CA LEU A 29 4.69 6.77 -13.93
C LEU A 29 4.43 5.97 -12.64
N ARG A 30 3.57 4.94 -12.69
CA ARG A 30 3.18 4.11 -11.54
C ARG A 30 3.92 2.79 -11.52
N TRP A 31 4.09 2.29 -10.31
CA TRP A 31 4.56 0.97 -9.98
C TRP A 31 3.38 0.10 -9.58
N GLU A 32 3.46 -1.18 -9.90
CA GLU A 32 2.56 -2.23 -9.43
C GLU A 32 3.36 -3.29 -8.68
N ALA A 33 2.83 -3.74 -7.55
CA ALA A 33 3.28 -4.92 -6.85
C ALA A 33 2.12 -5.93 -6.82
N SER A 34 2.37 -7.15 -7.27
CA SER A 34 1.35 -8.19 -7.37
C SER A 34 1.91 -9.56 -6.98
N GLY A 35 1.02 -10.44 -6.53
CA GLY A 35 1.39 -11.80 -6.14
C GLY A 35 0.19 -12.59 -5.62
N ARG A 36 0.35 -13.90 -5.46
CA ARG A 36 -0.68 -14.76 -4.87
C ARG A 36 -0.49 -14.82 -3.36
N HIS A 37 -1.46 -14.36 -2.58
CA HIS A 37 -1.35 -14.43 -1.13
C HIS A 37 -1.36 -15.90 -0.67
N ARG A 38 -0.33 -16.33 0.06
CA ARG A 38 -0.14 -17.75 0.46
C ARG A 38 -1.29 -18.34 1.27
N TYR A 39 -1.77 -17.60 2.25
CA TYR A 39 -2.86 -18.08 3.11
C TYR A 39 -4.21 -18.10 2.38
N TYR A 40 -4.60 -16.98 1.75
CA TYR A 40 -5.90 -16.85 1.10
C TYR A 40 -5.96 -17.43 -0.32
N GLN A 41 -4.83 -17.85 -0.90
CA GLN A 41 -4.72 -18.41 -2.25
C GLN A 41 -5.33 -17.53 -3.35
N THR A 42 -5.37 -16.21 -3.13
CA THR A 42 -5.96 -15.21 -4.03
C THR A 42 -4.89 -14.29 -4.61
N LEU A 43 -5.10 -13.83 -5.85
CA LEU A 43 -4.23 -12.85 -6.51
C LEU A 43 -4.51 -11.46 -5.96
N TRP A 44 -3.47 -10.80 -5.46
CA TRP A 44 -3.54 -9.45 -4.95
C TRP A 44 -2.60 -8.58 -5.78
N ALA A 45 -3.02 -7.34 -6.02
CA ALA A 45 -2.23 -6.34 -6.72
C ALA A 45 -2.48 -4.98 -6.07
N ALA A 46 -1.43 -4.17 -5.99
CA ALA A 46 -1.50 -2.81 -5.50
C ALA A 46 -0.58 -1.91 -6.31
N THR A 47 -0.99 -0.66 -6.51
CA THR A 47 -0.21 0.32 -7.26
C THR A 47 0.30 1.44 -6.36
N GLY A 48 1.38 2.09 -6.78
CA GLY A 48 1.98 3.24 -6.09
C GLY A 48 2.70 4.15 -7.08
N ARG A 49 3.03 5.38 -6.66
CA ARG A 49 3.88 6.30 -7.44
C ARG A 49 5.34 5.85 -7.41
N THR A 50 5.72 5.07 -6.40
CA THR A 50 7.05 4.47 -6.25
C THR A 50 6.93 2.99 -5.98
N GLU A 51 8.01 2.26 -6.21
CA GLU A 51 8.10 0.83 -5.88
C GLU A 51 7.77 0.56 -4.40
N ARG A 52 8.30 1.41 -3.52
CA ARG A 52 8.03 1.35 -2.08
C ARG A 52 6.54 1.48 -1.79
N GLU A 53 5.89 2.49 -2.35
CA GLU A 53 4.46 2.75 -2.11
C GLU A 53 3.59 1.58 -2.62
N ALA A 54 3.95 0.97 -3.75
CA ALA A 54 3.26 -0.22 -4.26
C ALA A 54 3.39 -1.41 -3.30
N LEU A 55 4.59 -1.64 -2.75
CA LEU A 55 4.82 -2.68 -1.74
C LEU A 55 4.13 -2.40 -0.41
N GLU A 56 4.17 -1.16 0.07
CA GLU A 56 3.46 -0.73 1.29
C GLU A 56 1.95 -0.95 1.14
N ASN A 57 1.37 -0.56 -0.01
CA ASN A 57 -0.04 -0.78 -0.31
C ASN A 57 -0.38 -2.27 -0.42
N LEU A 58 0.46 -3.08 -1.07
CA LEU A 58 0.24 -4.53 -1.17
C LEU A 58 0.24 -5.21 0.20
N LEU A 59 1.11 -4.75 1.10
CA LEU A 59 1.25 -5.26 2.47
C LEU A 59 0.21 -4.66 3.44
N GLY A 60 -0.63 -3.72 3.00
CA GLY A 60 -1.57 -3.01 3.86
C GLY A 60 -0.88 -2.15 4.94
N LEU A 61 0.38 -1.75 4.71
CA LEU A 61 1.10 -0.88 5.62
C LEU A 61 0.62 0.56 5.42
N PRO A 62 0.57 1.38 6.49
CA PRO A 62 0.27 2.79 6.35
C PRO A 62 1.33 3.41 5.44
N THR A 63 0.92 3.84 4.25
CA THR A 63 1.75 4.74 3.46
C THR A 63 1.92 6.03 4.25
N ASP A 64 3.05 6.69 4.07
CA ASP A 64 3.39 8.00 4.68
C ASP A 64 2.46 9.14 4.19
N LYS A 65 1.22 8.81 3.81
CA LYS A 65 0.06 9.69 3.63
C LYS A 65 -0.86 9.57 4.86
N SER A 66 -0.28 9.61 6.05
CA SER A 66 -1.04 9.80 7.28
C SER A 66 -1.40 11.27 7.45
N ASP A 67 -2.14 11.82 6.48
CA ASP A 67 -2.88 13.08 6.63
C ASP A 67 -4.27 13.02 5.95
N PHE A 68 -4.65 11.88 5.35
CA PHE A 68 -6.04 11.68 4.93
C PHE A 68 -6.57 10.36 5.46
N SER A 69 -6.96 10.39 6.72
CA SER A 69 -7.94 9.44 7.26
C SER A 69 -9.32 9.87 6.76
N PRO A 70 -10.02 9.08 5.93
CA PRO A 70 -11.40 9.39 5.56
C PRO A 70 -12.34 9.43 6.78
N TYR A 71 -11.91 8.93 7.95
CA TYR A 71 -12.64 9.06 9.21
C TYR A 71 -12.53 10.46 9.81
N ASN A 72 -11.41 11.18 9.65
CA ASN A 72 -11.27 12.55 10.17
C ASN A 72 -12.07 13.57 9.33
N ALA A 73 -12.16 13.37 8.02
CA ALA A 73 -12.96 14.23 7.13
C ALA A 73 -14.47 14.14 7.43
N VAL A 74 -14.94 12.97 7.90
CA VAL A 74 -16.33 12.77 8.31
C VAL A 74 -16.60 13.40 9.67
N GLU A 75 -15.66 13.32 10.62
CA GLU A 75 -15.80 14.00 11.91
C GLU A 75 -15.81 15.53 11.79
N GLU A 76 -14.99 16.13 10.93
CA GLU A 76 -15.05 17.59 10.68
C GLU A 76 -16.36 18.01 10.00
N LEU A 77 -16.87 17.23 9.04
CA LEU A 77 -18.15 17.52 8.38
C LEU A 77 -19.36 17.40 9.32
N LEU A 78 -19.30 16.48 10.29
CA LEU A 78 -20.37 16.25 11.24
C LEU A 78 -20.31 17.21 12.43
N ASN A 79 -19.13 17.63 12.87
CA ASN A 79 -18.95 18.52 14.03
C ASN A 79 -18.82 20.01 13.67
N GLY A 80 -18.62 20.37 12.40
CA GLY A 80 -18.49 21.75 11.92
C GLY A 80 -19.80 22.55 11.78
N ARG A 81 -20.93 22.03 12.25
CA ARG A 81 -22.21 22.74 12.32
C ARG A 81 -22.67 22.94 13.75
N SER A 82 -21.96 23.75 14.52
CA SER A 82 -22.52 24.47 15.68
C SER A 82 -21.55 25.55 16.15
N SER A 83 -21.64 26.75 15.56
CA SER A 83 -21.87 28.05 16.21
C SER A 83 -21.43 29.20 15.33
#